data_AF-A0A1V6CHM0-F1
#
_entry.id   AF-A0A1V6CHM0-F1
#
_cell.length_a   1.000
_cell.length_b   1.000
_cell.length_c   1.000
_cell.angle_alpha   90.00
_cell.angle_beta   90.00
_cell.angle_gamma   90.00
#
_symmetry.space_group_name_H-M   'P 1'
#
loop_
_entity.id
_entity.type
_entity.pdbx_description
1 polymer ?
#
loop_
_entity_poly.entity_id
_entity_poly.type
_entity_poly.pdbx_seq_one_letter_code
_entity_poly.pdbx_strand_id
1 'polypeptide(L)'
;MKEFFRLTRNALDTDNDETFLHSLIQRNALFGALEQFSSCLSQGFIEKMIFLEEMIIERLKTERKRMIKDIDEVSRKISTVKAYSALFPIPSMPAFFDLTG
;
A
#
# COMPACT_ATOMS: atom_id res chain seq x y z
N MET A 1 21.35 -14.87 -4.06
CA MET A 1 21.76 -13.53 -4.55
C MET A 1 21.13 -13.12 -5.87
N LYS A 2 21.33 -13.83 -7.00
CA LYS A 2 20.72 -13.44 -8.30
C LYS A 2 19.21 -13.22 -8.23
N GLU A 3 18.53 -14.09 -7.49
CA GLU A 3 17.08 -14.04 -7.28
C GLU A 3 16.62 -12.78 -6.53
N PHE A 4 17.38 -12.36 -5.51
CA PHE A 4 17.11 -11.13 -4.77
C PHE A 4 17.12 -9.90 -5.69
N PHE A 5 18.13 -9.79 -6.55
CA PHE A 5 18.21 -8.68 -7.51
C PHE A 5 17.10 -8.72 -8.57
N ARG A 6 16.73 -9.92 -9.03
CA ARG A 6 15.62 -10.08 -9.96
C ARG A 6 14.32 -9.56 -9.33
N LEU A 7 14.04 -9.95 -8.10
CA LEU A 7 12.85 -9.52 -7.36
C LEU A 7 12.88 -8.02 -7.07
N THR A 8 14.02 -7.47 -6.64
CA THR A 8 14.16 -6.02 -6.39
C THR A 8 13.96 -5.22 -7.67
N ARG A 9 14.49 -5.68 -8.81
CA ARG A 9 14.29 -5.01 -10.10
C ARG A 9 12.84 -5.10 -10.56
N ASN A 10 12.24 -6.28 -10.48
CA ASN A 10 10.82 -6.47 -10.82
C ASN A 10 9.90 -5.59 -9.95
N ALA A 11 10.24 -5.46 -8.66
CA ALA A 11 9.55 -4.57 -7.74
C ALA A 11 9.73 -3.08 -8.10
N LEU A 12 10.84 -2.67 -8.71
CA LEU A 12 11.01 -1.28 -9.16
C LEU A 12 10.31 -1.00 -10.50
N ASP A 13 10.30 -1.99 -11.40
CA ASP A 13 9.79 -1.82 -12.77
C ASP A 13 8.27 -2.01 -12.90
N THR A 14 7.62 -2.69 -11.95
CA THR A 14 6.18 -2.98 -12.03
C THR A 14 5.32 -1.79 -11.61
N ASP A 15 4.31 -1.40 -12.38
CA ASP A 15 3.35 -0.36 -11.96
C ASP A 15 2.20 -0.90 -11.11
N ASN A 16 2.09 -2.23 -10.97
CA ASN A 16 1.01 -2.88 -10.23
C ASN A 16 1.40 -3.06 -8.75
N ASP A 17 0.60 -2.49 -7.85
CA ASP A 17 0.90 -2.49 -6.40
C ASP A 17 0.87 -3.88 -5.76
N GLU A 18 0.01 -4.79 -6.22
CA GLU A 18 -0.03 -6.17 -5.71
C GLU A 18 1.23 -6.94 -6.10
N THR A 19 1.67 -6.77 -7.34
CA THR A 19 2.89 -7.40 -7.87
C THR A 19 4.13 -6.84 -7.18
N PHE A 20 4.13 -5.53 -6.91
CA PHE A 20 5.14 -4.87 -6.10
C PHE A 20 5.21 -5.48 -4.69
N LEU A 21 4.08 -5.55 -3.99
CA LEU A 21 4.01 -6.08 -2.63
C LEU A 21 4.44 -7.55 -2.57
N HIS A 22 3.97 -8.36 -3.53
CA HIS A 22 4.34 -9.78 -3.61
C HIS A 22 5.85 -9.96 -3.82
N SER A 23 6.45 -9.13 -4.68
CA SER A 23 7.90 -9.13 -4.92
C SER A 23 8.68 -8.75 -3.65
N LEU A 24 8.19 -7.79 -2.86
CA LEU A 24 8.80 -7.41 -1.58
C LEU A 24 8.75 -8.54 -0.54
N ILE A 25 7.61 -9.24 -0.44
CA ILE A 25 7.45 -10.36 0.51
C ILE A 25 8.39 -11.51 0.13
N GLN A 26 8.41 -11.90 -1.14
CA GLN A 26 9.30 -12.96 -1.65
C GLN A 26 10.76 -12.62 -1.42
N ARG A 27 11.14 -11.37 -1.65
CA ARG A 27 12.49 -10.86 -1.39
C ARG A 27 12.85 -10.92 0.10
N ASN A 28 11.92 -10.57 0.99
CA ASN A 28 12.17 -10.59 2.43
C ASN A 28 12.49 -12.01 2.95
N ALA A 29 11.87 -13.03 2.37
CA ALA A 29 12.22 -14.43 2.67
C ALA A 29 13.67 -14.78 2.31
N LEU A 30 14.28 -14.06 1.35
CA LEU A 30 15.67 -14.25 0.95
C LEU A 30 16.65 -13.40 1.78
N PHE A 31 16.17 -12.46 2.59
CA PHE A 31 17.01 -11.57 3.40
C PHE A 31 17.77 -12.36 4.49
N GLY A 32 17.12 -13.34 5.11
CA GLY A 32 17.77 -14.20 6.12
C GLY A 32 18.93 -15.04 5.54
N ALA A 33 18.85 -15.42 4.26
CA ALA A 33 19.98 -16.06 3.57
C ALA A 33 21.09 -15.05 3.29
N LEU A 34 20.76 -13.78 3.02
CA LEU A 34 21.72 -12.71 2.76
C LEU A 34 22.60 -12.39 3.98
N GLU A 35 22.02 -12.38 5.18
CA GLU A 35 22.76 -12.15 6.43
C GLU A 35 23.87 -13.17 6.65
N GLN A 36 23.62 -14.43 6.30
CA GLN A 36 24.59 -15.52 6.43
C GLN A 36 25.81 -15.37 5.49
N PHE A 37 25.67 -14.66 4.37
CA PHE A 37 26.75 -14.44 3.39
C PHE A 37 27.33 -13.02 3.43
N SER A 38 26.90 -12.20 4.39
CA SER A 38 27.25 -10.77 4.47
C SER A 38 28.76 -10.51 4.54
N SER A 39 29.54 -11.40 5.17
CA SER A 39 31.01 -11.31 5.27
C SER A 39 31.76 -11.56 3.95
N CYS A 40 31.09 -12.13 2.94
CA CYS A 40 31.69 -12.45 1.64
C CYS A 40 31.32 -11.43 0.53
N LEU A 41 30.63 -10.34 0.88
CA LEU A 41 30.19 -9.35 -0.09
C LEU A 41 31.24 -8.24 -0.27
N SER A 42 31.61 -7.95 -1.52
CA SER A 42 32.47 -6.81 -1.83
C SER A 42 31.77 -5.48 -1.55
N GLN A 43 32.52 -4.45 -1.18
CA GLN A 43 31.99 -3.12 -0.90
C GLN A 43 31.08 -2.56 -2.04
N GLY A 44 31.54 -2.59 -3.30
CA GLY A 44 30.75 -2.08 -4.42
C GLY A 44 29.43 -2.85 -4.65
N PHE A 45 29.35 -4.09 -4.18
CA PHE A 45 28.12 -4.85 -4.21
C PHE A 45 27.14 -4.40 -3.12
N ILE A 46 27.65 -4.09 -1.93
CA ILE A 46 26.86 -3.56 -0.81
C ILE A 46 26.28 -2.19 -1.21
N GLU A 47 27.10 -1.30 -1.76
CA GLU A 47 26.67 0.04 -2.23
C GLU A 47 25.53 -0.06 -3.25
N LYS A 48 25.62 -1.00 -4.20
CA LYS A 48 24.57 -1.24 -5.18
C LYS A 48 23.27 -1.74 -4.52
N MET A 49 23.35 -2.59 -3.50
CA MET A 49 22.15 -3.04 -2.78
C MET A 49 21.51 -1.92 -1.98
N ILE A 50 22.31 -1.09 -1.32
CA ILE A 50 21.81 0.09 -0.59
C ILE A 50 21.06 1.01 -1.54
N PHE A 51 21.67 1.36 -2.68
CA PHE A 51 21.03 2.20 -3.69
C PHE A 51 19.66 1.66 -4.15
N LEU A 52 19.58 0.35 -4.41
CA LEU A 52 18.31 -0.27 -4.81
C LEU A 52 17.27 -0.24 -3.68
N GLU A 53 17.67 -0.41 -2.43
CA GLU A 53 16.74 -0.31 -1.30
C GLU A 53 16.27 1.12 -1.06
N GLU A 54 17.12 2.13 -1.26
CA GLU A 54 16.71 3.53 -1.22
C GLU A 54 15.62 3.83 -2.25
N MET A 55 15.74 3.30 -3.48
CA MET A 55 14.71 3.46 -4.50
C MET A 55 13.37 2.81 -4.09
N ILE A 56 13.41 1.62 -3.48
CA ILE A 56 12.20 0.95 -2.99
C ILE A 56 11.55 1.77 -1.87
N ILE A 57 12.35 2.32 -0.96
CA ILE A 57 11.88 3.18 0.12
C ILE A 57 11.20 4.43 -0.43
N GLU A 58 11.78 5.08 -1.44
CA GLU A 58 11.17 6.26 -2.07
C GLU A 58 9.84 5.93 -2.76
N ARG A 59 9.74 4.77 -3.42
CA ARG A 59 8.46 4.27 -3.95
C ARG A 59 7.44 4.07 -2.84
N LEU A 60 7.80 3.37 -1.75
CA LEU A 60 6.89 3.16 -0.61
C LEU A 60 6.44 4.47 0.03
N LYS A 61 7.32 5.47 0.14
CA LYS A 61 6.95 6.80 0.63
C LYS A 61 5.95 7.49 -0.29
N THR A 62 6.10 7.31 -1.60
CA THR A 62 5.18 7.86 -2.60
C THR A 62 3.81 7.21 -2.50
N GLU A 63 3.75 5.88 -2.42
CA GLU A 63 2.49 5.16 -2.24
C GLU A 63 1.81 5.52 -0.92
N ARG A 64 2.56 5.61 0.19
CA ARG A 64 2.01 6.08 1.47
C ARG A 64 1.39 7.47 1.36
N LYS A 65 2.04 8.41 0.66
CA LYS A 65 1.48 9.75 0.43
C LYS A 65 0.19 9.70 -0.38
N ARG A 66 0.12 8.83 -1.39
CA ARG A 66 -1.10 8.60 -2.19
C ARG A 66 -2.23 8.07 -1.31
N MET A 67 -1.98 7.03 -0.53
CA MET A 67 -2.98 6.43 0.37
C MET A 67 -3.54 7.44 1.39
N ILE A 68 -2.69 8.28 1.97
CA ILE A 68 -3.14 9.34 2.89
C ILE A 68 -4.10 10.31 2.18
N LYS A 69 -3.75 10.73 0.97
CA LYS A 69 -4.60 11.63 0.16
C LYS A 69 -5.96 10.99 -0.15
N ASP A 70 -5.97 9.70 -0.49
CA ASP A 70 -7.18 8.96 -0.81
C ASP A 70 -8.08 8.82 0.43
N ILE A 71 -7.50 8.56 1.61
CA ILE A 71 -8.23 8.53 2.89
C ILE A 71 -8.85 9.89 3.19
N ASP A 72 -8.11 10.99 2.99
CA ASP A 72 -8.61 12.35 3.21
C ASP A 72 -9.75 12.69 2.23
N GLU A 73 -9.66 12.24 0.99
CA GLU A 73 -10.72 12.41 0.00
C GLU A 73 -11.98 11.64 0.38
N VAL A 74 -11.86 10.37 0.76
CA VAL A 74 -12.98 9.55 1.23
C VAL A 74 -13.62 10.15 2.48
N SER A 75 -12.82 10.62 3.43
CA SER A 75 -13.30 11.26 4.67
C SER A 75 -14.10 12.54 4.37
N ARG A 76 -13.65 13.35 3.41
CA ARG A 76 -14.39 14.51 2.93
C ARG A 76 -15.71 14.10 2.26
N LYS A 77 -15.68 13.12 1.35
CA LYS A 77 -16.90 12.60 0.70
C LYS A 77 -17.94 12.11 1.72
N ILE A 78 -17.52 11.35 2.73
CA ILE A 78 -18.41 10.87 3.81
C ILE A 78 -19.02 12.06 4.57
N SER A 79 -18.21 13.06 4.91
CA SER A 79 -18.67 14.25 5.61
C SER A 79 -19.69 15.03 4.78
N THR A 80 -19.45 15.18 3.48
CA THR A 80 -20.40 15.78 2.54
C THR A 80 -21.72 14.99 2.48
N VAL A 81 -21.67 13.66 2.34
CA VAL A 81 -22.88 12.82 2.33
C VAL A 81 -23.69 12.98 3.62
N LYS A 82 -23.03 13.00 4.79
CA LYS A 82 -23.70 13.25 6.08
C LYS A 82 -24.35 14.63 6.15
N ALA A 83 -23.68 15.67 5.64
CA ALA A 83 -24.24 17.02 5.58
C ALA A 83 -25.47 17.07 4.65
N TYR A 84 -25.42 16.42 3.49
CA TYR A 84 -26.57 16.33 2.58
C TYR A 84 -27.74 15.55 3.19
N SER A 85 -27.49 14.41 3.86
CA SER A 85 -28.57 13.64 4.48
C SER A 85 -29.22 14.39 5.65
N ALA A 86 -28.48 15.24 6.35
CA ALA A 86 -29.03 16.10 7.40
C ALA A 86 -29.93 17.22 6.84
N LEU A 87 -29.65 17.71 5.62
CA LEU A 87 -30.45 18.73 4.94
C LEU A 87 -31.70 18.17 4.26
N PHE A 88 -31.69 16.88 3.91
CA PHE A 88 -32.84 16.15 3.37
C PHE A 88 -33.16 14.94 4.24
N PRO A 89 -33.69 15.16 5.47
CA PRO A 89 -34.10 14.06 6.33
C PRO A 89 -35.20 13.28 5.62
N ILE A 90 -35.09 11.94 5.62
CA ILE A 90 -36.16 11.07 5.13
C ILE A 90 -37.42 11.41 5.95
N PRO A 91 -38.54 11.79 5.31
CA PRO A 91 -39.76 12.09 6.05
C PRO A 91 -40.13 10.87 6.89
N SER A 92 -40.51 11.09 8.15
CA SER A 92 -40.98 10.03 9.03
C SER A 92 -42.08 9.25 8.31
N MET A 93 -41.83 7.97 8.05
CA MET A 93 -42.79 7.08 7.40
C MET A 93 -44.14 7.22 8.12
N PRO A 94 -45.22 7.62 7.42
CA PRO A 94 -46.52 7.72 8.06
C PRO A 94 -46.93 6.33 8.56
N ALA A 95 -47.52 6.29 9.74
CA ALA A 95 -47.89 5.08 10.48
C ALA A 95 -49.04 4.29 9.83
N PHE A 96 -48.92 3.90 8.55
CA PHE A 96 -49.96 3.17 7.81
C PHE A 96 -49.86 1.65 7.93
N PHE A 97 -49.08 1.13 8.88
CA PHE A 97 -49.08 -0.30 9.19
C PHE A 97 -49.51 -0.53 10.64
N ASP A 98 -50.78 -0.23 10.92
CA ASP A 98 -51.51 -0.98 11.95
C ASP A 98 -51.66 -2.42 11.45
N LEU A 99 -50.70 -3.26 11.81
CA LEU A 99 -50.81 -4.71 11.71
C LEU A 99 -51.67 -5.20 12.89
N THR A 100 -52.95 -4.87 12.85
CA THR A 100 -54.00 -5.54 13.63
C THR A 100 -55.00 -6.14 12.66
N GLY A 101 -54.71 -7.37 12.25
CA GLY A 101 -55.61 -8.30 11.56
C GLY A 101 -55.30 -9.70 12.04
#